data_AF-A0A0F9PC30-F1
#
_entry.id   AF-A0A0F9PC30-F1
#
_cell.length_a   1.000
_cell.length_b   1.000
_cell.length_c   1.000
_cell.angle_alpha   90.00
_cell.angle_beta   90.00
_cell.angle_gamma   90.00
#
_symmetry.space_group_name_H-M   'P 1'
#
loop_
_entity.id
_entity.type
_entity.pdbx_description
1 polymer ?
#
loop_
_entity_poly.entity_id
_entity_poly.type
_entity_poly.pdbx_seq_one_letter_code
_entity_poly.pdbx_strand_id
1 'polypeptide(L)'
;MTTKPLVVAISSRALFDLDESHRIYEEQGTEAYCKYQIEKEDEPLQPGGAYNLVKKLLALNDNNPNTPRVEIILLSRNSADTGLRVFNSIQHHKLAITRAVFTSGSSPYRYVAPFNANLFLSTSPEDVAMALEADIASATILASNVKNKVESEQLRIAFDGDAVLFSDESERIFKEKGLQAFTENEQNTARAPLSGGPFK
;
A
#
# COMPACT_ATOMS: atom_id res chain seq x y z
N MET A 1 -25.08 -13.81 6.28
CA MET A 1 -23.71 -13.44 6.69
C MET A 1 -23.45 -12.05 6.15
N THR A 2 -23.23 -11.05 7.01
CA THR A 2 -22.79 -9.71 6.58
C THR A 2 -21.36 -9.84 6.06
N THR A 3 -21.15 -9.65 4.76
CA THR A 3 -19.83 -9.65 4.14
C THR A 3 -19.05 -8.45 4.65
N LYS A 4 -17.94 -8.67 5.36
CA LYS A 4 -17.04 -7.58 5.77
C LYS A 4 -16.33 -7.03 4.53
N PRO A 5 -16.18 -5.71 4.39
CA PRO A 5 -15.41 -5.12 3.30
C PRO A 5 -13.93 -5.50 3.42
N LEU A 6 -13.24 -5.58 2.28
CA LEU A 6 -11.79 -5.56 2.23
C LEU A 6 -11.33 -4.14 2.57
N VAL A 7 -10.67 -3.97 3.70
CA VAL A 7 -10.14 -2.69 4.16
C VAL A 7 -8.66 -2.60 3.78
N VAL A 8 -8.31 -1.69 2.88
CA VAL A 8 -6.93 -1.47 2.42
C VAL A 8 -6.43 -0.12 2.95
N ALA A 9 -5.40 -0.16 3.79
CA ALA A 9 -4.69 1.03 4.24
C ALA A 9 -3.62 1.39 3.19
N ILE A 10 -3.50 2.67 2.86
CA ILE A 10 -2.54 3.15 1.86
C ILE A 10 -1.79 4.38 2.34
N SER A 11 -0.47 4.42 2.11
CA SER A 11 0.32 5.61 2.43
C SER A 11 0.03 6.78 1.47
N SER A 12 0.12 8.02 1.97
CA SER A 12 -0.10 9.23 1.16
C SER A 12 0.82 9.32 -0.05
N ARG A 13 2.10 8.95 0.09
CA ARG A 13 3.09 8.89 -0.99
C ARG A 13 2.88 7.75 -1.99
N ALA A 14 2.15 6.72 -1.61
CA ALA A 14 1.74 5.69 -2.57
C ALA A 14 0.57 6.19 -3.42
N LEU A 15 -0.40 6.86 -2.79
CA LEU A 15 -1.59 7.35 -3.47
C LEU A 15 -1.30 8.53 -4.41
N PHE A 16 -0.48 9.49 -3.96
CA PHE A 16 -0.15 10.71 -4.70
C PHE A 16 1.35 10.92 -4.81
N ASP A 17 1.77 11.58 -5.89
CA ASP A 17 3.12 12.07 -6.05
C ASP A 17 3.38 13.21 -5.05
N LEU A 18 4.29 12.94 -4.12
CA LEU A 18 4.72 13.84 -3.06
C LEU A 18 6.24 13.98 -3.07
N ASP A 19 6.92 13.62 -4.16
CA ASP A 19 8.38 13.52 -4.17
C ASP A 19 9.06 14.88 -3.99
N GLU A 20 8.52 15.94 -4.59
CA GLU A 20 9.01 17.32 -4.36
C GLU A 20 8.84 17.73 -2.89
N SER A 21 7.67 17.45 -2.31
CA SER A 21 7.39 17.78 -0.91
C SER A 21 8.30 16.97 0.02
N HIS A 22 8.51 15.70 -0.28
CA HIS A 22 9.40 14.84 0.49
C HIS A 22 10.85 15.31 0.42
N ARG A 23 11.31 15.73 -0.76
CA ARG A 23 12.65 16.30 -0.92
C ARG A 23 12.84 17.56 -0.07
N ILE A 24 11.84 18.44 -0.03
CA ILE A 24 11.88 19.63 0.85
C ILE A 24 11.99 19.21 2.32
N TYR A 25 11.26 18.18 2.74
CA TYR A 25 11.38 17.64 4.10
C TYR A 25 12.80 17.11 4.39
N GLU A 26 13.39 16.34 3.47
CA GLU A 26 14.73 15.79 3.65
C GLU A 26 15.83 16.86 3.66
N GLU A 27 15.74 17.86 2.78
CA GLU A 27 16.77 18.90 2.62
C GLU A 27 16.59 20.07 3.60
N GLN A 28 15.36 20.44 3.96
CA GLN A 28 15.03 21.69 4.67
C GLN A 28 14.23 21.48 5.96
N GLY A 29 13.82 20.24 6.25
CA GLY A 29 13.13 19.87 7.49
C GLY A 29 11.62 20.16 7.51
N THR A 30 11.02 19.86 8.66
CA THR A 30 9.57 19.83 8.85
C THR A 30 8.89 21.18 8.65
N GLU A 31 9.51 22.29 9.06
CA GLU A 31 8.88 23.63 8.97
C GLU A 31 8.73 24.08 7.52
N ALA A 32 9.78 23.93 6.71
CA ALA A 32 9.76 24.24 5.28
C ALA A 32 8.76 23.35 4.54
N TYR A 33 8.74 22.05 4.88
CA TYR A 33 7.74 21.11 4.38
C TYR A 33 6.30 21.56 4.68
N CYS A 34 6.02 21.93 5.93
CA CYS A 34 4.68 22.35 6.35
C CYS A 34 4.24 23.60 5.59
N LYS A 35 5.12 24.61 5.50
CA LYS A 35 4.84 25.84 4.77
C LYS A 35 4.54 25.56 3.30
N TYR A 36 5.36 24.74 2.65
CA TYR A 36 5.16 24.36 1.25
C TYR A 36 3.81 23.65 1.02
N GLN A 37 3.42 22.75 1.91
CA GLN A 37 2.15 22.03 1.80
C GLN A 37 0.92 22.94 1.99
N ILE A 38 1.01 23.93 2.88
CA ILE A 38 -0.04 24.92 3.12
C ILE A 38 -0.15 25.90 1.94
N GLU A 39 0.99 26.41 1.43
CA GLU A 39 1.01 27.33 0.28
C GLU A 39 0.41 26.71 -0.98
N LYS A 40 0.55 25.38 -1.13
CA LYS A 40 0.01 24.61 -2.25
C LYS A 40 -1.24 23.79 -1.90
N GLU A 41 -1.94 24.13 -0.82
CA GLU A 41 -3.07 23.34 -0.30
C GLU A 41 -4.18 23.13 -1.35
N ASP A 42 -4.43 24.16 -2.18
CA ASP A 42 -5.43 24.13 -3.25
C ASP A 42 -4.92 23.55 -4.58
N GLU A 43 -3.63 23.23 -4.68
CA GLU A 43 -3.03 22.60 -5.85
C GLU A 43 -3.12 21.07 -5.74
N PRO A 44 -3.98 20.40 -6.55
CA PRO A 44 -4.14 18.95 -6.47
C PRO A 44 -2.85 18.22 -6.81
N LEU A 45 -2.50 17.24 -5.98
CA LEU A 45 -1.36 16.37 -6.19
C LEU A 45 -1.57 15.48 -7.41
N GLN A 46 -0.48 15.17 -8.10
CA GLN A 46 -0.51 14.25 -9.23
C GLN A 46 -0.70 12.79 -8.76
N PRO A 47 -1.28 11.91 -9.58
CA PRO A 47 -1.37 10.47 -9.30
C PRO A 47 -0.02 9.84 -8.92
N GLY A 48 0.01 9.14 -7.78
CA GLY A 48 1.17 8.37 -7.32
C GLY A 48 1.19 6.94 -7.86
N GLY A 49 2.20 6.15 -7.45
CA GLY A 49 2.42 4.80 -7.95
C GLY A 49 1.26 3.82 -7.73
N ALA A 50 0.45 4.04 -6.69
CA ALA A 50 -0.69 3.21 -6.35
C ALA A 50 -2.05 3.77 -6.82
N TYR A 51 -2.07 4.96 -7.42
CA TYR A 51 -3.31 5.66 -7.74
C TYR A 51 -4.26 4.82 -8.59
N ASN A 52 -3.76 4.21 -9.67
CA ASN A 52 -4.56 3.39 -10.56
C ASN A 52 -5.08 2.12 -9.90
N LEU A 53 -4.31 1.53 -8.97
CA LEU A 53 -4.76 0.38 -8.19
C LEU A 53 -5.92 0.79 -7.29
N VAL A 54 -5.80 1.91 -6.56
CA VAL A 54 -6.85 2.44 -5.69
C VAL A 54 -8.12 2.78 -6.47
N LYS A 55 -7.99 3.45 -7.62
CA LYS A 55 -9.14 3.76 -8.49
C LYS A 55 -9.90 2.48 -8.88
N LYS A 56 -9.18 1.44 -9.29
CA LYS A 56 -9.77 0.14 -9.68
C LYS A 56 -10.39 -0.62 -8.51
N LEU A 57 -9.76 -0.58 -7.34
CA LEU A 57 -10.28 -1.18 -6.11
C LEU A 57 -11.60 -0.51 -5.69
N LEU A 58 -11.65 0.82 -5.72
CA LEU A 58 -12.86 1.59 -5.42
C LEU A 58 -13.98 1.34 -6.45
N ALA A 59 -13.63 1.10 -7.71
CA ALA A 59 -14.59 0.77 -8.77
C ALA A 59 -15.31 -0.58 -8.53
N LEU A 60 -14.75 -1.48 -7.71
CA LEU A 60 -15.40 -2.75 -7.33
C LEU A 60 -16.63 -2.56 -6.43
N ASN A 61 -16.86 -1.36 -5.91
CA ASN A 61 -18.03 -1.08 -5.07
C ASN A 61 -19.34 -0.96 -5.86
N ASP A 62 -19.35 -1.24 -7.17
CA ASP A 62 -20.55 -1.30 -8.04
C ASP A 62 -21.49 -0.08 -7.92
N ASN A 63 -20.96 1.09 -7.50
CA ASN A 63 -21.71 2.28 -7.13
C ASN A 63 -22.77 2.08 -6.01
N ASN A 64 -22.57 1.13 -5.08
CA ASN A 64 -23.39 1.01 -3.88
C ASN A 64 -22.61 1.47 -2.62
N PRO A 65 -22.71 2.75 -2.24
CA PRO A 65 -21.99 3.30 -1.09
C PRO A 65 -22.43 2.70 0.25
N ASN A 66 -23.61 2.09 0.32
CA ASN A 66 -24.18 1.59 1.59
C ASN A 66 -23.62 0.22 1.99
N THR A 67 -23.03 -0.51 1.03
CA THR A 67 -22.39 -1.81 1.27
C THR A 67 -21.11 -1.93 0.45
N PRO A 68 -20.05 -1.18 0.80
CA PRO A 68 -18.79 -1.24 0.07
C PRO A 68 -18.21 -2.66 0.16
N ARG A 69 -17.68 -3.15 -0.96
CA ARG A 69 -16.85 -4.37 -1.00
C ARG A 69 -15.42 -4.05 -0.59
N VAL A 70 -14.95 -2.83 -0.89
CA VAL A 70 -13.62 -2.33 -0.60
C VAL A 70 -13.71 -0.97 0.09
N GLU A 71 -13.01 -0.83 1.21
CA GLU A 71 -12.75 0.44 1.86
C GLU A 71 -11.27 0.79 1.73
N ILE A 72 -10.98 2.05 1.39
CA ILE A 72 -9.61 2.56 1.37
C ILE A 72 -9.44 3.52 2.54
N ILE A 73 -8.36 3.37 3.29
CA ILE A 73 -7.99 4.24 4.40
C ILE A 73 -6.64 4.87 4.09
N LEU A 74 -6.58 6.19 4.11
CA LEU A 74 -5.31 6.88 3.94
C LEU A 74 -4.54 6.92 5.27
N LEU A 75 -3.28 6.51 5.27
CA LEU A 75 -2.36 6.68 6.39
C LEU A 75 -1.25 7.65 6.02
N SER A 76 -1.01 8.65 6.85
CA SER A 76 0.02 9.65 6.60
C SER A 76 0.81 9.98 7.86
N ARG A 77 2.13 10.07 7.68
CA ARG A 77 3.03 10.70 8.66
C ARG A 77 2.86 12.22 8.70
N ASN A 78 2.15 12.81 7.77
CA ASN A 78 1.92 14.25 7.77
C ASN A 78 1.07 14.68 8.98
N SER A 79 1.15 15.97 9.33
CA SER A 79 0.22 16.58 10.28
C SER A 79 -1.16 16.72 9.66
N ALA A 80 -2.18 16.95 10.49
CA ALA A 80 -3.52 17.26 10.01
C ALA A 80 -3.53 18.54 9.15
N ASP A 81 -2.77 19.55 9.57
CA ASP A 81 -2.65 20.83 8.86
C ASP A 81 -2.07 20.66 7.44
N THR A 82 -1.06 19.80 7.29
CA THR A 82 -0.46 19.47 5.98
C THR A 82 -1.22 18.38 5.22
N GLY A 83 -2.24 17.81 5.86
CA GLY A 83 -3.10 16.77 5.31
C GLY A 83 -4.21 17.29 4.40
N LEU A 84 -4.57 18.57 4.52
CA LEU A 84 -5.63 19.20 3.72
C LEU A 84 -5.33 19.11 2.22
N ARG A 85 -4.09 19.37 1.79
CA ARG A 85 -3.69 19.19 0.38
C ARG A 85 -3.97 17.78 -0.14
N VAL A 86 -3.73 16.76 0.68
CA VAL A 86 -4.01 15.36 0.32
C VAL A 86 -5.51 15.11 0.23
N PHE A 87 -6.32 15.64 1.15
CA PHE A 87 -7.78 15.56 1.07
C PHE A 87 -8.35 16.30 -0.14
N ASN A 88 -7.88 17.51 -0.42
CA ASN A 88 -8.27 18.28 -1.60
C ASN A 88 -7.95 17.50 -2.88
N SER A 89 -6.82 16.81 -2.91
CA SER A 89 -6.46 15.91 -4.00
C SER A 89 -7.41 14.71 -4.11
N ILE A 90 -7.76 14.05 -3.00
CA ILE A 90 -8.76 12.96 -2.96
C ILE A 90 -10.09 13.42 -3.56
N GLN A 91 -10.56 14.61 -3.15
CA GLN A 91 -11.82 15.19 -3.64
C GLN A 91 -11.73 15.57 -5.12
N HIS A 92 -10.65 16.24 -5.54
CA HIS A 92 -10.39 16.61 -6.93
C HIS A 92 -10.43 15.40 -7.86
N HIS A 93 -9.78 14.31 -7.44
CA HIS A 93 -9.70 13.05 -8.18
C HIS A 93 -10.94 12.14 -8.00
N LYS A 94 -11.94 12.58 -7.21
CA LYS A 94 -13.19 11.86 -6.94
C LYS A 94 -12.99 10.44 -6.39
N LEU A 95 -11.97 10.26 -5.55
CA LEU A 95 -11.74 8.99 -4.88
C LEU A 95 -12.65 8.90 -3.65
N ALA A 96 -13.47 7.84 -3.57
CA ALA A 96 -14.40 7.59 -2.46
C ALA A 96 -13.67 7.11 -1.19
N ILE A 97 -12.73 7.91 -0.68
CA ILE A 97 -11.93 7.67 0.52
C ILE A 97 -12.51 8.54 1.63
N THR A 98 -13.14 7.92 2.62
CA THR A 98 -13.84 8.62 3.71
C THR A 98 -13.07 8.62 5.03
N ARG A 99 -11.99 7.83 5.12
CA ARG A 99 -11.18 7.66 6.33
C ARG A 99 -9.73 7.98 6.04
N ALA A 100 -9.14 8.83 6.87
CA ALA A 100 -7.72 9.12 6.84
C ALA A 100 -7.17 9.32 8.25
N VAL A 101 -5.90 8.98 8.44
CA VAL A 101 -5.17 9.15 9.71
C VAL A 101 -3.90 9.96 9.45
N PHE A 102 -3.74 11.03 10.20
CA PHE A 102 -2.57 11.91 10.17
C PHE A 102 -1.91 11.85 11.54
N THR A 103 -0.61 11.60 11.55
CA THR A 103 0.13 11.25 12.77
C THR A 103 1.26 12.22 13.12
N SER A 104 1.39 13.33 12.39
CA SER A 104 2.32 14.43 12.69
C SER A 104 3.75 13.95 12.99
N GLY A 105 4.26 13.04 12.16
CA GLY A 105 5.62 12.49 12.19
C GLY A 105 5.73 11.15 12.92
N SER A 106 4.74 10.77 13.72
CA SER A 106 4.74 9.46 14.39
C SER A 106 4.48 8.33 13.38
N SER A 107 4.89 7.11 13.69
CA SER A 107 4.55 5.95 12.86
C SER A 107 3.03 5.76 12.80
N PRO A 108 2.41 5.78 11.61
CA PRO A 108 0.97 5.61 11.47
C PRO A 108 0.55 4.14 11.51
N TYR A 109 1.49 3.20 11.44
CA TYR A 109 1.18 1.78 11.25
C TYR A 109 0.56 1.13 12.49
N ARG A 110 0.76 1.72 13.68
CA ARG A 110 0.00 1.38 14.90
C ARG A 110 -1.51 1.56 14.75
N TYR A 111 -1.95 2.35 13.78
CA TYR A 111 -3.37 2.59 13.49
C TYR A 111 -3.90 1.63 12.42
N VAL A 112 -3.10 0.76 11.82
CA VAL A 112 -3.63 -0.22 10.85
C VAL A 112 -4.55 -1.23 11.55
N ALA A 113 -4.10 -1.81 12.67
CA ALA A 113 -4.88 -2.79 13.43
C ALA A 113 -6.18 -2.20 14.04
N PRO A 114 -6.18 -1.03 14.72
CA PRO A 114 -7.42 -0.40 15.20
C PRO A 114 -8.44 -0.07 14.12
N PHE A 115 -8.00 0.11 12.87
CA PHE A 115 -8.87 0.40 11.74
C PHE A 115 -9.39 -0.86 11.04
N ASN A 116 -9.02 -2.05 11.54
CA ASN A 116 -9.31 -3.37 10.95
C ASN A 116 -8.85 -3.47 9.49
N ALA A 117 -7.74 -2.83 9.13
CA ALA A 117 -7.21 -2.96 7.78
C ALA A 117 -6.68 -4.39 7.54
N ASN A 118 -7.07 -4.97 6.42
CA ASN A 118 -6.65 -6.30 6.00
C ASN A 118 -5.31 -6.29 5.26
N LEU A 119 -4.96 -5.15 4.65
CA LEU A 119 -3.76 -5.00 3.83
C LEU A 119 -3.25 -3.56 3.94
N PHE A 120 -1.95 -3.40 4.16
CA PHE A 120 -1.27 -2.11 4.05
C PHE A 120 -0.40 -2.04 2.80
N LEU A 121 -0.52 -0.94 2.04
CA LEU A 121 0.22 -0.72 0.80
C LEU A 121 1.01 0.60 0.88
N SER A 122 2.30 0.53 0.55
CA SER A 122 3.18 1.71 0.51
C SER A 122 4.21 1.61 -0.60
N THR A 123 4.72 2.74 -1.08
CA THR A 123 5.89 2.81 -1.96
C THR A 123 7.22 2.81 -1.21
N SER A 124 7.21 2.97 0.12
CA SER A 124 8.40 2.87 0.98
C SER A 124 8.55 1.43 1.51
N PRO A 125 9.65 0.73 1.17
CA PRO A 125 9.94 -0.59 1.73
C PRO A 125 10.10 -0.58 3.26
N GLU A 126 10.63 0.50 3.83
CA GLU A 126 10.81 0.67 5.27
C GLU A 126 9.46 0.72 5.99
N ASP A 127 8.49 1.43 5.41
CA ASP A 127 7.12 1.50 5.93
C ASP A 127 6.44 0.12 5.91
N VAL A 128 6.71 -0.67 4.86
CA VAL A 128 6.18 -2.04 4.73
C VAL A 128 6.83 -2.96 5.76
N ALA A 129 8.15 -2.89 5.95
CA ALA A 129 8.85 -3.68 6.95
C ALA A 129 8.30 -3.41 8.37
N MET A 130 8.15 -2.14 8.75
CA MET A 130 7.58 -1.77 10.05
C MET A 130 6.14 -2.28 10.25
N ALA A 131 5.33 -2.30 9.19
CA ALA A 131 3.97 -2.84 9.25
C ALA A 131 3.97 -4.37 9.39
N LEU A 132 4.85 -5.07 8.66
CA LEU A 132 5.02 -6.52 8.80
C LEU A 132 5.48 -6.92 10.21
N GLU A 133 6.42 -6.18 10.81
CA GLU A 133 6.86 -6.39 12.21
C GLU A 133 5.73 -6.20 13.23
N ALA A 134 4.66 -5.50 12.87
CA ALA A 134 3.48 -5.29 13.68
C ALA A 134 2.32 -6.26 13.32
N ASP A 135 2.64 -7.40 12.70
CA ASP A 135 1.71 -8.47 12.29
C ASP A 135 0.61 -7.99 11.31
N ILE A 136 0.92 -6.99 10.48
CA ILE A 136 0.01 -6.46 9.46
C ILE A 136 0.44 -6.99 8.10
N ALA A 137 -0.47 -7.67 7.39
CA ALA A 137 -0.25 -8.02 5.99
C ALA A 137 0.01 -6.75 5.16
N SER A 138 1.21 -6.69 4.56
CA SER A 138 1.70 -5.47 3.92
C SER A 138 2.49 -5.77 2.67
N ALA A 139 2.47 -4.86 1.70
CA ALA A 139 3.22 -5.01 0.45
C ALA A 139 3.76 -3.68 -0.09
N THR A 140 4.97 -3.74 -0.64
CA THR A 140 5.59 -2.61 -1.33
C THR A 140 5.03 -2.49 -2.75
N ILE A 141 4.52 -1.31 -3.08
CA ILE A 141 4.12 -0.95 -4.43
C ILE A 141 5.36 -0.41 -5.15
N LEU A 142 5.77 -1.13 -6.19
CA LEU A 142 6.82 -0.67 -7.08
C LEU A 142 6.25 0.38 -8.03
N ALA A 143 6.85 1.56 -8.02
CA ALA A 143 6.48 2.65 -8.90
C ALA A 143 6.55 2.18 -10.36
N SER A 144 5.39 2.07 -10.99
CA SER A 144 5.29 1.62 -12.37
C SER A 144 5.38 2.84 -13.28
N ASN A 145 6.53 3.02 -13.94
CA ASN A 145 6.77 4.06 -14.96
C ASN A 145 5.96 3.86 -16.26
N VAL A 146 4.78 3.25 -16.18
CA VAL A 146 3.97 2.90 -17.35
C VAL A 146 3.23 4.15 -17.81
N LYS A 147 3.99 5.06 -18.43
CA LYS A 147 3.53 6.27 -19.12
C LYS A 147 2.52 5.99 -20.23
N ASN A 148 2.32 4.72 -20.61
CA ASN A 148 1.43 4.28 -21.68
C ASN A 148 0.70 2.99 -21.26
N LYS A 149 -0.52 3.10 -20.72
CA LYS A 149 -1.45 1.96 -20.74
C LYS A 149 -2.88 2.45 -20.92
N VAL A 150 -3.55 1.80 -21.85
CA VAL A 150 -4.99 1.87 -22.11
C VAL A 150 -5.74 1.86 -20.77
N GLU A 151 -6.57 2.88 -20.53
CA GLU A 151 -7.47 2.96 -19.38
C GLU A 151 -8.44 1.77 -19.42
N SER A 152 -8.05 0.68 -18.77
CA SER A 152 -8.94 -0.44 -18.52
C SER A 152 -9.37 -0.37 -17.06
N GLU A 153 -10.68 -0.29 -16.86
CA GLU A 153 -11.32 -0.35 -15.54
C GLU A 153 -11.16 -1.71 -14.85
N GLN A 154 -10.65 -2.72 -15.56
CA GLN A 154 -10.44 -4.06 -15.01
C GLN A 154 -9.25 -4.08 -14.03
N LEU A 155 -9.50 -4.59 -12.82
CA LEU A 155 -8.46 -5.03 -11.89
C LEU A 155 -8.00 -6.44 -12.28
N ARG A 156 -6.69 -6.61 -12.47
CA ARG A 156 -6.06 -7.91 -12.74
C ARG A 156 -5.08 -8.20 -11.61
N ILE A 157 -5.28 -9.32 -10.92
CA ILE A 157 -4.41 -9.79 -9.85
C ILE A 157 -3.86 -11.14 -10.29
N ALA A 158 -2.55 -11.27 -10.23
CA ALA A 158 -1.85 -12.54 -10.39
C ALA A 158 -1.24 -12.90 -9.03
N PHE A 159 -1.44 -14.14 -8.59
CA PHE A 159 -0.84 -14.66 -7.38
C PHE A 159 0.26 -15.62 -7.78
N ASP A 160 1.46 -15.36 -7.28
CA ASP A 160 2.45 -16.42 -7.19
C ASP A 160 2.04 -17.29 -5.99
N GLY A 161 1.91 -18.61 -6.20
CA GLY A 161 1.43 -19.51 -5.14
C GLY A 161 2.45 -19.64 -4.00
N ASP A 162 3.71 -19.52 -4.37
CA ASP A 162 4.87 -19.66 -3.49
C ASP A 162 5.01 -18.39 -2.63
N ALA A 163 5.42 -18.56 -1.37
CA ALA A 163 5.52 -17.49 -0.37
C ALA A 163 4.21 -16.72 -0.05
N VAL A 164 3.06 -17.14 -0.58
CA VAL A 164 1.72 -16.56 -0.28
C VAL A 164 0.80 -17.60 0.36
N LEU A 165 0.62 -18.76 -0.28
CA LEU A 165 -0.17 -19.87 0.29
C LEU A 165 0.72 -20.88 1.02
N PHE A 166 1.96 -20.97 0.57
CA PHE A 166 2.98 -21.91 1.00
C PHE A 166 4.19 -21.15 1.57
N SER A 167 5.02 -21.84 2.35
CA SER A 167 6.23 -21.25 2.93
C SER A 167 7.21 -20.77 1.87
N ASP A 168 8.09 -19.84 2.26
CA ASP A 168 9.19 -19.34 1.44
C ASP A 168 10.47 -20.18 1.57
N GLU A 169 10.40 -21.38 2.17
CA GLU A 169 11.56 -22.21 2.51
C GLU A 169 12.42 -22.55 1.28
N SER A 170 11.78 -22.94 0.17
CA SER A 170 12.48 -23.23 -1.09
C SER A 170 13.14 -21.97 -1.67
N GLU A 171 12.51 -20.80 -1.58
CA GLU A 171 13.10 -19.55 -2.07
C GLU A 171 14.29 -19.09 -1.22
N ARG A 172 14.26 -19.32 0.10
CA ARG A 172 15.41 -19.10 0.98
C ARG A 172 16.59 -19.97 0.59
N ILE A 173 16.37 -21.24 0.27
CA ILE A 173 17.42 -22.15 -0.22
C ILE A 173 18.01 -21.62 -1.52
N PHE A 174 17.18 -21.14 -2.46
CA PHE A 174 17.67 -20.55 -3.70
C PHE A 174 18.54 -19.31 -3.45
N LYS A 175 18.09 -18.39 -2.60
CA LYS A 175 18.82 -17.15 -2.27
C LYS A 175 20.13 -17.40 -1.53
N GLU A 176 20.15 -18.37 -0.61
CA GLU A 176 21.32 -18.65 0.23
C GLU A 176 22.31 -19.63 -0.43
N LYS A 177 21.83 -20.62 -1.18
CA LYS A 177 22.62 -21.78 -1.64
C LYS A 177 22.59 -21.99 -3.16
N GLY A 178 21.83 -21.18 -3.90
CA GLY A 178 21.76 -21.20 -5.36
C GLY A 178 20.90 -22.32 -5.95
N LEU A 179 20.84 -22.33 -7.28
CA LEU A 179 19.89 -23.15 -8.06
C LEU A 179 20.04 -24.65 -7.88
N GLN A 180 21.28 -25.14 -7.71
CA GLN A 180 21.53 -26.57 -7.56
C GLN A 180 20.94 -27.10 -6.25
N ALA A 181 21.19 -26.40 -5.14
CA ALA A 181 20.64 -26.76 -3.83
C ALA A 181 19.10 -26.66 -3.80
N PHE A 182 18.54 -25.68 -4.50
CA PHE A 182 17.09 -25.57 -4.69
C PHE A 182 16.52 -26.80 -5.42
N THR A 183 17.13 -27.19 -6.54
CA THR A 183 16.66 -28.32 -7.36
C THR A 183 16.74 -29.64 -6.60
N GLU A 184 17.82 -29.87 -5.86
CA GLU A 184 17.98 -31.05 -5.01
C GLU A 184 16.94 -31.07 -3.88
N ASN A 185 16.67 -29.92 -3.25
CA ASN A 185 15.63 -29.82 -2.23
C ASN A 185 14.25 -30.17 -2.79
N GLU A 186 13.85 -29.54 -3.89
CA GLU A 186 12.56 -29.79 -4.57
C GLU A 186 12.39 -31.26 -4.95
N GLN A 187 13.44 -31.92 -5.44
CA GLN A 187 13.40 -33.35 -5.77
C GLN A 187 13.23 -34.22 -4.52
N ASN A 188 13.95 -33.90 -3.43
CA ASN A 188 13.91 -34.67 -2.19
C ASN A 188 12.57 -34.50 -1.45
N THR A 189 11.94 -33.33 -1.54
CA THR A 189 10.69 -33.01 -0.84
C THR A 189 9.46 -33.07 -1.74
N ALA A 190 9.57 -33.55 -2.98
CA ALA A 190 8.48 -33.57 -3.97
C ALA A 190 7.16 -34.24 -3.51
N ARG A 191 7.22 -35.12 -2.51
CA ARG A 191 6.03 -35.80 -1.93
C ARG A 191 5.59 -35.24 -0.58
N ALA A 192 6.33 -34.29 -0.03
CA ALA A 192 5.98 -33.59 1.19
C ALA A 192 5.13 -32.36 0.81
N PRO A 193 3.92 -32.21 1.37
CA PRO A 193 3.16 -30.97 1.21
C PRO A 193 3.96 -29.77 1.70
N LEU A 194 3.94 -28.67 0.94
CA LEU A 194 4.54 -27.42 1.40
C LEU A 194 3.89 -26.96 2.70
N SER A 195 4.71 -26.43 3.61
CA SER A 195 4.26 -25.85 4.86
C SER A 195 3.44 -24.57 4.60
N GLY A 196 2.67 -24.14 5.60
CA GLY A 196 1.79 -22.97 5.46
C GLY A 196 2.55 -21.67 5.23
N GLY A 197 1.95 -20.75 4.46
CA GLY A 197 2.48 -19.39 4.29
C GLY A 197 2.48 -18.55 5.58
N PRO A 198 3.02 -17.32 5.53
CA PRO A 198 3.44 -16.53 6.71
C PRO A 198 2.32 -16.06 7.66
N PHE A 199 1.05 -16.20 7.28
CA PHE A 199 -0.11 -15.76 8.08
C PHE A 199 -0.99 -16.94 8.56
N LYS A 200 -0.45 -18.16 8.64
CA LYS A 200 -1.14 -19.36 9.16
C LYS A 200 -0.73 -19.73 10.58
#